data_AF-A0A836UAS9-F1
#
_entry.id   AF-A0A836UAS9-F1
#
_cell.length_a   1.000
_cell.length_b   1.000
_cell.length_c   1.000
_cell.angle_alpha   90.00
_cell.angle_beta   90.00
_cell.angle_gamma   90.00
#
_symmetry.space_group_name_H-M   'P 1'
#
loop_
_entity.id
_entity.type
_entity.pdbx_description
1 polymer ?
#
loop_
_entity_poly.entity_id
_entity_poly.type
_entity_poly.pdbx_seq_one_letter_code
_entity_poly.pdbx_strand_id
1 'polypeptide(L)'
;MFITLLAVTFLIALAVSFVVARLFKDPIERILERLIADEISVAWERYMRFAIFVVGISQGVRVWELERYITQQPMPAGPHRETDMQPVLELTQERWILEVYRTIIETLQGIAWALLLFFLFSLIAYVFVRVSESKKGDRQ
;
A
#
# COMPACT_ATOMS: atom_id res chain seq x y z
N MET A 1 1.53 16.77 -19.04
CA MET A 1 2.33 17.04 -17.82
C MET A 1 1.73 16.33 -16.61
N PHE A 2 0.56 16.74 -16.11
CA PHE A 2 -0.15 16.02 -15.04
C PHE A 2 -0.46 14.55 -15.38
N ILE A 3 -1.08 14.30 -16.54
CA ILE A 3 -1.42 12.94 -17.00
C ILE A 3 -0.17 12.07 -17.15
N THR A 4 0.95 12.66 -17.55
CA THR A 4 2.25 11.97 -17.66
C THR A 4 2.76 11.53 -16.30
N LEU A 5 2.75 12.44 -15.31
CA LEU A 5 3.19 12.12 -13.95
C LEU A 5 2.26 11.09 -13.31
N LEU A 6 0.94 11.24 -13.44
CA LEU A 6 -0.04 10.29 -12.95
C LEU A 6 0.15 8.90 -13.58
N ALA A 7 0.35 8.84 -14.90
CA ALA A 7 0.61 7.57 -15.58
C ALA A 7 1.92 6.93 -15.07
N VAL A 8 2.98 7.71 -14.90
CA VAL A 8 4.26 7.19 -14.40
C VAL A 8 4.16 6.72 -12.95
N THR A 9 3.57 7.50 -12.04
CA THR A 9 3.39 7.10 -10.64
C THR A 9 2.47 5.88 -10.53
N PHE A 10 1.41 5.81 -11.33
CA PHE A 10 0.58 4.62 -11.41
C PHE A 10 1.36 3.38 -11.86
N LEU A 11 2.16 3.48 -12.92
CA LEU A 11 2.97 2.36 -13.41
C LEU A 11 4.02 1.93 -12.38
N ILE A 12 4.63 2.87 -11.66
CA ILE A 12 5.57 2.57 -10.58
C ILE A 12 4.87 1.86 -9.43
N ALA A 13 3.74 2.39 -8.95
CA ALA A 13 2.97 1.76 -7.87
C ALA A 13 2.50 0.34 -8.26
N LEU A 14 2.07 0.16 -9.52
CA LEU A 14 1.70 -1.13 -10.07
C LEU A 14 2.89 -2.10 -10.10
N ALA A 15 4.05 -1.66 -10.59
CA ALA A 15 5.26 -2.46 -10.66
C ALA A 15 5.75 -2.86 -9.26
N VAL A 16 5.79 -1.91 -8.32
CA VAL A 16 6.17 -2.18 -6.92
C VAL A 16 5.19 -3.17 -6.28
N SER A 17 3.88 -2.96 -6.45
CA SER A 17 2.86 -3.86 -5.93
C SER A 17 2.99 -5.27 -6.52
N PHE A 18 3.28 -5.38 -7.81
CA PHE A 18 3.53 -6.66 -8.48
C PHE A 18 4.76 -7.38 -7.92
N VAL A 19 5.88 -6.67 -7.73
CA VAL A 19 7.10 -7.23 -7.13
C VAL A 19 6.81 -7.75 -5.72
N VAL A 20 6.14 -6.96 -4.88
CA VAL A 20 5.81 -7.38 -3.51
C VAL A 20 4.85 -8.57 -3.51
N ALA A 21 3.79 -8.55 -4.32
CA ALA A 21 2.85 -9.66 -4.43
C ALA A 21 3.54 -10.96 -4.89
N ARG A 22 4.53 -10.86 -5.78
CA ARG A 22 5.34 -12.01 -6.23
C ARG A 22 6.23 -12.54 -5.12
N LEU A 23 6.92 -11.67 -4.38
CA LEU A 23 7.82 -12.05 -3.29
C LEU A 23 7.07 -12.68 -2.10
N PHE A 24 5.87 -12.20 -1.80
CA PHE A 24 5.08 -12.66 -0.66
C PHE A 24 4.10 -13.79 -0.98
N LYS A 25 4.04 -14.25 -2.24
CA LYS A 25 3.18 -15.38 -2.65
C LYS A 25 3.38 -16.59 -1.73
N ASP A 26 4.57 -17.20 -1.77
CA ASP A 26 4.81 -18.46 -1.08
C ASP A 26 4.71 -18.34 0.46
N PRO A 27 5.19 -17.23 1.08
CA PRO A 27 4.96 -16.99 2.51
C PRO A 27 3.47 -16.92 2.90
N ILE A 28 2.64 -16.22 2.11
CA ILE A 28 1.21 -16.08 2.37
C ILE A 28 0.53 -17.45 2.24
N GLU A 29 0.76 -18.16 1.14
CA GLU A 29 0.21 -19.49 0.84
C GLU A 29 0.47 -20.47 1.99
N ARG A 30 1.72 -20.60 2.44
CA ARG A 30 2.10 -21.51 3.54
C ARG A 30 1.43 -21.19 4.87
N ILE A 31 1.22 -19.92 5.20
CA ILE A 31 0.54 -19.55 6.45
C ILE A 31 -0.94 -19.88 6.37
N LEU A 32 -1.57 -19.61 5.23
CA LEU A 32 -2.97 -19.88 4.99
C LEU A 32 -3.30 -21.37 4.99
N GLU A 33 -2.52 -22.20 4.31
CA GLU A 33 -2.66 -23.67 4.32
C GLU A 33 -2.54 -24.25 5.73
N ARG A 34 -1.68 -23.67 6.57
CA ARG A 34 -1.50 -24.13 7.95
C ARG A 34 -2.64 -23.73 8.87
N LEU A 35 -3.41 -22.71 8.51
CA LEU A 35 -4.43 -22.12 9.38
C LEU A 35 -5.86 -22.51 8.98
N ILE A 36 -6.11 -22.69 7.69
CA ILE A 36 -7.44 -22.89 7.10
C ILE A 36 -7.42 -24.13 6.21
N ALA A 37 -8.57 -24.81 6.06
CA ALA A 37 -8.72 -25.93 5.14
C ALA A 37 -8.36 -25.55 3.68
N ASP A 38 -7.79 -26.51 2.95
CA ASP A 38 -7.17 -26.34 1.63
C ASP A 38 -8.07 -25.66 0.57
N GLU A 39 -9.39 -25.91 0.59
CA GLU A 39 -10.29 -25.31 -0.40
C GLU A 39 -10.46 -23.79 -0.19
N ILE A 40 -10.43 -23.35 1.06
CA ILE A 40 -10.64 -21.95 1.43
C ILE A 40 -9.30 -21.19 1.36
N SER A 41 -8.19 -21.85 1.70
CA SER A 41 -6.86 -21.23 1.69
C SER A 41 -6.52 -20.60 0.33
N VAL A 42 -6.80 -21.28 -0.78
CA VAL A 42 -6.55 -20.79 -2.15
C VAL A 42 -7.37 -19.53 -2.46
N ALA A 43 -8.63 -19.47 -2.04
CA ALA A 43 -9.48 -18.31 -2.27
C ALA A 43 -8.96 -17.07 -1.50
N TRP A 44 -8.54 -17.27 -0.25
CA TRP A 44 -7.96 -16.21 0.57
C TRP A 44 -6.58 -15.77 0.10
N GLU A 45 -5.76 -16.68 -0.43
CA GLU A 45 -4.47 -16.39 -1.05
C GLU A 45 -4.65 -15.43 -2.24
N ARG A 46 -5.63 -15.70 -3.10
CA ARG A 46 -6.01 -14.80 -4.21
C ARG A 46 -6.51 -13.45 -3.71
N TYR A 47 -7.34 -13.44 -2.66
CA TYR A 47 -7.83 -12.20 -2.06
C TYR A 47 -6.69 -11.37 -1.47
N MET A 48 -5.71 -11.99 -0.79
CA MET A 48 -4.54 -11.29 -0.26
C MET A 48 -3.70 -10.65 -1.36
N ARG A 49 -3.49 -11.35 -2.48
CA ARG A 49 -2.81 -10.75 -3.64
C ARG A 49 -3.60 -9.56 -4.20
N PHE A 50 -4.92 -9.68 -4.32
CA PHE A 50 -5.77 -8.57 -4.73
C PHE A 50 -5.65 -7.38 -3.76
N ALA A 51 -5.66 -7.63 -2.45
CA ALA A 51 -5.50 -6.60 -1.43
C ALA A 51 -4.14 -5.88 -1.52
N ILE A 52 -3.05 -6.60 -1.81
CA ILE A 52 -1.72 -5.99 -2.04
C ILE A 52 -1.78 -4.97 -3.18
N PHE A 53 -2.40 -5.32 -4.31
CA PHE A 53 -2.55 -4.38 -5.43
C PHE A 53 -3.43 -3.19 -5.08
N VAL A 54 -4.60 -3.42 -4.48
CA VAL A 54 -5.54 -2.34 -4.13
C VAL A 54 -4.91 -1.38 -3.14
N VAL A 55 -4.33 -1.88 -2.05
CA VAL A 55 -3.72 -1.05 -1.01
C VAL A 55 -2.48 -0.34 -1.54
N GLY A 56 -1.60 -1.06 -2.25
CA GLY A 56 -0.38 -0.49 -2.81
C GLY A 56 -0.65 0.65 -3.78
N ILE A 57 -1.53 0.42 -4.77
CA ILE A 57 -1.87 1.44 -5.77
C ILE A 57 -2.61 2.62 -5.12
N SER A 58 -3.55 2.35 -4.21
CA SER A 58 -4.32 3.41 -3.54
C SER A 58 -3.46 4.33 -2.66
N GLN A 59 -2.41 3.79 -2.04
CA GLN A 59 -1.50 4.57 -1.20
C GLN A 59 -0.40 5.26 -2.00
N GLY A 60 0.07 4.64 -3.09
CA GLY A 60 1.15 5.16 -3.93
C GLY A 60 0.72 6.25 -4.92
N VAL A 61 -0.53 6.21 -5.42
CA VAL A 61 -1.03 7.18 -6.41
C VAL A 61 -1.87 8.25 -5.71
N ARG A 62 -1.24 9.37 -5.34
CA ARG A 62 -1.92 10.46 -4.63
C ARG A 62 -2.44 11.56 -5.54
N VAL A 63 -3.66 11.38 -6.04
CA VAL A 63 -4.33 12.36 -6.91
C VAL A 63 -4.49 13.74 -6.24
N TRP A 64 -4.71 13.78 -4.92
CA TRP A 64 -4.87 15.03 -4.15
C TRP A 64 -3.59 15.89 -4.04
N GLU A 65 -2.40 15.28 -4.06
CA GLU A 65 -1.15 16.06 -4.09
C GLU A 65 -0.88 16.62 -5.49
N LEU A 66 -1.28 15.84 -6.49
CA LEU A 66 -1.26 16.14 -7.91
C LEU A 66 -2.15 17.35 -8.27
N GLU A 67 -3.30 17.53 -7.61
CA GLU A 67 -4.20 18.69 -7.81
C GLU A 67 -3.61 20.04 -7.34
N ARG A 68 -2.64 20.03 -6.40
CA ARG A 68 -1.93 21.24 -5.94
C ARG A 68 -1.02 21.84 -7.00
N TYR A 69 -0.69 21.08 -8.05
CA TYR A 69 0.04 21.59 -9.21
C TYR A 69 -0.88 22.25 -10.27
N ILE A 70 -2.20 22.11 -10.13
CA ILE A 70 -3.20 22.70 -11.02
C ILE A 70 -3.92 23.88 -10.32
N THR A 71 -4.06 23.83 -9.00
CA THR A 71 -4.85 24.81 -8.23
C THR A 71 -3.96 25.84 -7.56
N GLN A 72 -4.05 27.11 -7.99
CA GLN A 72 -3.60 28.25 -7.18
C GLN A 72 -4.52 28.34 -5.96
N GLN A 73 -4.03 27.99 -4.76
CA GLN A 73 -4.79 28.21 -3.53
C GLN A 73 -4.69 29.70 -3.14
N PRO A 74 -5.80 30.46 -3.09
CA PRO A 74 -5.79 31.80 -2.53
C PRO A 74 -5.62 31.67 -1.02
N MET A 75 -4.50 32.13 -0.46
CA MET A 75 -4.42 32.38 0.98
C MET A 75 -5.38 33.52 1.32
N PRO A 76 -6.14 33.48 2.42
CA PRO A 76 -6.85 34.65 2.90
C PRO A 76 -5.81 35.73 3.20
N ALA A 77 -5.88 36.85 2.47
CA ALA A 77 -5.01 37.99 2.71
C ALA A 77 -5.20 38.47 4.15
N GLY A 78 -4.17 38.30 4.99
CA GLY A 78 -4.09 39.03 6.24
C GLY A 78 -3.99 40.53 5.94
N PRO A 79 -4.48 41.42 6.83
CA PRO A 79 -4.75 42.84 6.52
C PRO A 79 -3.55 43.68 6.06
N HIS A 80 -2.32 43.15 6.09
CA HIS A 80 -1.09 43.84 5.69
C HIS A 80 -0.16 42.99 4.80
N ARG A 81 -0.67 42.01 4.07
CA ARG A 81 0.12 41.31 3.05
C ARG A 81 -0.53 41.51 1.69
N GLU A 82 0.23 42.10 0.77
CA GLU A 82 -0.05 42.05 -0.66
C GLU A 82 -0.41 40.61 -1.03
N THR A 83 -1.33 40.44 -1.97
CA THR A 83 -1.79 39.14 -2.44
C THR A 83 -0.61 38.40 -3.09
N ASP A 84 0.23 37.78 -2.27
CA ASP A 84 1.30 36.89 -2.70
C ASP A 84 0.63 35.65 -3.27
N MET A 85 0.35 35.70 -4.57
CA MET A 85 0.12 34.51 -5.37
C MET A 85 1.35 33.63 -5.14
N GLN A 86 1.20 32.46 -4.51
CA GLN A 86 2.29 31.50 -4.53
C GLN A 86 2.67 31.26 -5.99
N PRO A 87 3.97 31.28 -6.33
CA PRO A 87 4.39 30.94 -7.69
C PRO A 87 3.84 29.55 -7.99
N VAL A 88 3.21 29.41 -9.17
CA VAL A 88 2.81 28.12 -9.72
C VAL A 88 3.99 27.18 -9.49
N LEU A 89 3.78 26.09 -8.74
CA LEU A 89 4.84 25.14 -8.42
C LEU A 89 5.32 24.52 -9.74
N GLU A 90 6.35 25.13 -10.35
CA GLU A 90 6.94 24.59 -11.57
C GLU A 90 7.50 23.21 -11.23
N LEU A 91 7.09 22.22 -12.03
CA LEU A 91 7.65 20.87 -12.00
C LEU A 91 9.09 20.94 -12.51
N THR A 92 10.01 21.29 -11.61
CA THR A 92 11.45 21.15 -11.86
C THR A 92 11.83 19.68 -11.85
N GLN A 93 12.89 19.32 -12.60
CA GLN A 93 13.39 17.95 -12.72
C GLN A 93 13.65 17.28 -11.37
N GLU A 94 14.07 18.06 -10.37
CA GLU A 94 14.32 17.61 -8.99
C GLU A 94 13.03 17.11 -8.30
N ARG A 95 11.88 17.74 -8.53
CA ARG A 95 10.60 17.32 -7.93
C ARG A 95 10.07 16.02 -8.51
N TRP A 96 10.36 15.73 -9.77
CA TRP A 96 9.96 14.47 -10.41
C TRP A 96 10.59 13.25 -9.72
N ILE A 97 11.86 13.38 -9.33
CA ILE A 97 12.59 12.34 -8.59
C ILE A 97 11.98 12.12 -7.20
N LEU A 98 11.63 13.20 -6.50
CA LEU A 98 10.98 13.11 -5.18
C LEU A 98 9.60 12.45 -5.26
N GLU A 99 8.85 12.72 -6.32
CA GLU A 99 7.53 12.12 -6.54
C GLU A 99 7.64 10.61 -6.80
N VAL A 100 8.60 10.19 -7.63
CA VAL A 100 8.91 8.76 -7.85
C VAL A 100 9.29 8.08 -6.54
N TYR A 101 10.22 8.65 -5.78
CA TYR A 101 10.65 8.11 -4.49
C TYR A 101 9.47 7.99 -3.51
N ARG A 102 8.67 9.04 -3.42
CA ARG A 102 7.48 9.11 -2.58
C ARG A 102 6.48 8.01 -2.94
N THR A 103 6.11 7.89 -4.21
CA THR A 103 5.21 6.83 -4.70
C THR A 103 5.71 5.44 -4.31
N ILE A 104 7.01 5.16 -4.46
CA ILE A 104 7.60 3.86 -4.08
C ILE A 104 7.43 3.61 -2.58
N ILE A 105 7.87 4.54 -1.73
CA ILE A 105 7.84 4.38 -0.28
C ILE A 105 6.40 4.25 0.23
N GLU A 106 5.47 5.02 -0.30
CA GLU A 106 4.09 5.01 0.15
C GLU A 106 3.34 3.76 -0.31
N THR A 107 3.63 3.26 -1.52
CA THR A 107 3.16 1.95 -1.99
C THR A 107 3.66 0.84 -1.06
N LEU A 108 4.96 0.83 -0.76
CA LEU A 108 5.58 -0.16 0.13
C LEU A 108 5.00 -0.08 1.55
N GLN A 109 4.85 1.13 2.10
CA GLN A 109 4.29 1.35 3.42
C GLN A 109 2.84 0.86 3.52
N GLY A 110 2.01 1.17 2.51
CA GLY A 110 0.63 0.69 2.46
C GLY A 110 0.54 -0.83 2.49
N ILE A 111 1.32 -1.50 1.63
CA ILE A 111 1.38 -2.96 1.58
C ILE A 111 1.94 -3.53 2.89
N ALA A 112 2.97 -2.91 3.47
CA ALA A 112 3.56 -3.33 4.73
C ALA A 112 2.53 -3.29 5.87
N TRP A 113 1.73 -2.24 5.98
CA TRP A 113 0.64 -2.18 6.97
C TRP A 113 -0.41 -3.27 6.76
N ALA A 114 -0.83 -3.51 5.51
CA ALA A 114 -1.79 -4.56 5.19
C ALA A 114 -1.27 -5.95 5.58
N LEU A 115 -0.01 -6.25 5.21
CA LEU A 115 0.63 -7.53 5.54
C LEU A 115 0.91 -7.67 7.04
N LEU A 116 1.34 -6.59 7.72
CA LEU A 116 1.57 -6.60 9.16
C LEU A 116 0.29 -6.97 9.91
N LEU A 117 -0.83 -6.32 9.58
CA LEU A 117 -2.13 -6.62 10.19
C LEU A 117 -2.55 -8.07 9.90
N PHE A 118 -2.42 -8.52 8.64
CA PHE A 118 -2.73 -9.89 8.27
C PHE A 118 -1.88 -10.92 9.04
N PHE A 119 -0.56 -10.72 9.12
CA PHE A 119 0.33 -11.62 9.85
C PHE A 119 0.04 -11.61 11.35
N LEU A 120 -0.29 -10.45 11.93
CA LEU A 120 -0.67 -10.35 13.34
C LEU A 120 -1.90 -11.24 13.64
N PHE A 121 -2.97 -11.11 12.84
CA PHE A 121 -4.16 -11.96 12.98
C PHE A 121 -3.86 -13.45 12.73
N SER A 122 -3.03 -13.74 11.73
CA SER A 122 -2.63 -15.11 11.41
C SER A 122 -1.83 -15.76 12.55
N LEU A 123 -0.93 -15.01 13.19
CA LEU A 123 -0.14 -15.50 14.32
C LEU A 123 -1.03 -15.83 15.53
N ILE A 124 -1.99 -14.95 15.84
CA ILE A 124 -2.96 -15.18 16.91
C ILE A 124 -3.72 -16.49 16.63
N ALA A 125 -4.27 -16.63 15.43
CA ALA A 125 -5.03 -17.80 15.04
C ALA A 125 -4.17 -19.08 15.06
N TYR A 126 -2.91 -19.01 14.63
CA TYR A 126 -1.95 -20.11 14.72
C TYR A 126 -1.72 -20.57 16.16
N VAL A 127 -1.55 -19.65 17.11
CA VAL A 127 -1.37 -19.98 18.53
C VAL A 127 -2.58 -20.75 19.07
N PHE A 128 -3.79 -20.33 18.72
CA PHE A 128 -5.02 -21.04 19.12
C PHE A 128 -5.08 -22.47 18.57
N VAL A 129 -4.77 -22.65 17.28
CA VAL A 129 -4.74 -23.98 16.65
C VAL A 129 -3.70 -24.87 17.32
N ARG A 130 -2.48 -24.36 17.54
CA ARG A 130 -1.38 -25.14 18.14
C ARG A 130 -1.66 -25.59 19.56
N VAL A 131 -2.31 -24.75 20.37
CA VAL A 131 -2.71 -25.10 21.75
C VAL A 131 -3.82 -26.16 21.74
N SER A 132 -4.76 -26.09 20.80
CA SER A 132 -5.83 -27.08 20.63
C SER A 132 -5.28 -28.46 20.25
N GLU A 133 -4.32 -28.53 19.33
CA GLU A 133 -3.65 -29.77 18.95
C GLU A 133 -2.92 -30.41 20.13
N SER A 134 -2.19 -29.60 20.90
CA SER A 134 -1.41 -30.08 22.05
C SER A 134 -2.32 -30.67 23.15
N LYS A 135 -3.51 -30.09 23.37
CA LYS A 135 -4.51 -30.62 24.32
C LYS A 135 -5.20 -31.90 23.87
N LYS A 136 -5.23 -32.19 22.56
CA LYS A 136 -5.80 -33.44 22.02
C LYS A 136 -4.82 -34.60 22.09
N GLY A 137 -3.52 -34.33 21.94
CA GLY A 137 -2.46 -35.35 22.08
C GLY A 137 -2.31 -35.89 23.51
N ASP A 138 -2.68 -35.10 24.53
CA ASP A 138 -2.61 -35.49 25.95
C ASP A 138 -3.82 -36.31 26.44
N ARG A 139 -4.80 -36.57 25.56
CA ARG A 139 -6.06 -37.28 25.87
C ARG A 139 -6.21 -38.63 25.15
N GLN A 140 -5.19 -39.09 24.44
CA GLN A 140 -5.09 -40.43 23.84
C GLN A 140 -4.00 -41.23 24.55
#